data_AF-A0A6A6LL22-F1
#
_entry.id   AF-A0A6A6LL22-F1
#
_cell.length_a   1.000
_cell.length_b   1.000
_cell.length_c   1.000
_cell.angle_alpha   90.00
_cell.angle_beta   90.00
_cell.angle_gamma   90.00
#
_symmetry.space_group_name_H-M   'P 1'
#
loop_
_entity.id
_entity.type
_entity.pdbx_description
1 polymer ?
#
loop_
_entity_poly.entity_id
_entity_poly.type
_entity_poly.pdbx_seq_one_letter_code
_entity_poly.pdbx_strand_id
1 'polypeptide(L)'
;MDTGYLLSVEPQELQFPFELRKQISCSLLLLNKSDNYVAFKVKTTNPKNYCVRPNAAVVSPRSTCVVIVTMQAQTVAPPDMQCKDKFLLLNVVASPGTTAKDVNANMFNEEAGHHVEERELKVVYVAPPRSLSPVREGSQEEAFLNCYQSIYKAPRASLDKTYKSSCRVAKCQFPGRVPLILNLAK
;
A
#
# COMPACT_ATOMS: atom_id res chain seq x y z
N MET A 1 -12.55 20.28 -2.94
CA MET A 1 -11.18 20.58 -3.37
C MET A 1 -10.55 19.23 -3.67
N ASP A 2 -10.65 18.76 -4.93
CA ASP A 2 -9.92 17.55 -5.32
C ASP A 2 -8.44 17.92 -5.28
N THR A 3 -7.72 17.37 -4.32
CA THR A 3 -6.26 17.48 -4.27
C THR A 3 -5.75 16.93 -5.60
N GLY A 4 -5.07 17.75 -6.40
CA GLY A 4 -4.59 17.42 -7.75
C GLY A 4 -3.52 16.33 -7.78
N TYR A 5 -3.88 15.16 -7.28
CA TYR A 5 -3.09 13.94 -7.27
C TYR A 5 -3.86 12.84 -7.98
N LEU A 6 -3.24 12.19 -8.96
CA LEU A 6 -3.83 11.08 -9.71
C LEU A 6 -4.03 9.85 -8.83
N LEU A 7 -3.03 9.56 -7.99
CA LEU A 7 -3.04 8.46 -7.02
C LEU A 7 -3.16 8.96 -5.59
N SER A 8 -4.16 8.44 -4.88
CA SER A 8 -4.27 8.55 -3.43
C SER A 8 -3.46 7.44 -2.77
N VAL A 9 -2.55 7.82 -1.87
CA VAL A 9 -1.63 6.89 -1.22
C VAL A 9 -1.94 6.79 0.26
N GLU A 10 -2.08 5.56 0.76
CA GLU A 10 -2.35 5.28 2.17
C GLU A 10 -1.58 4.03 2.65
N PRO A 11 -0.83 4.10 3.76
CA PRO A 11 -0.57 5.28 4.60
C PRO A 11 0.43 6.27 3.96
N GLN A 12 0.45 7.52 4.42
CA GLN A 12 1.45 8.52 4.00
C GLN A 12 2.84 8.27 4.61
N GLU A 13 2.88 7.53 5.71
CA GLU A 13 4.10 7.13 6.40
C GLU A 13 4.13 5.61 6.52
N LEU A 14 5.23 5.00 6.12
CA LEU A 14 5.43 3.55 6.20
C LEU A 14 5.98 3.22 7.58
N GLN A 15 5.15 2.58 8.40
CA GLN A 15 5.52 2.16 9.75
C GLN A 15 6.06 0.73 9.71
N PHE A 16 7.27 0.54 10.25
CA PHE A 16 7.87 -0.78 10.39
C PHE A 16 8.07 -1.08 11.88
N PRO A 17 7.38 -2.09 12.45
CA PRO A 17 7.65 -2.56 13.80
C PRO A 17 9.05 -3.19 13.83
N PHE A 18 10.06 -2.41 14.25
CA PHE A 18 11.45 -2.80 14.10
C PHE A 18 11.81 -3.96 15.04
N GLU A 19 12.28 -5.05 14.45
CA GLU A 19 12.77 -6.24 15.15
C GLU A 19 14.10 -6.67 14.53
N LEU A 20 15.10 -6.91 15.38
CA LEU A 20 16.40 -7.37 14.92
C LEU A 20 16.30 -8.76 14.30
N ARG A 21 17.04 -8.98 13.21
CA ARG A 21 17.16 -10.25 12.49
C ARG A 21 15.83 -10.77 11.93
N LYS A 22 14.79 -9.95 11.85
CA LYS A 22 13.51 -10.29 11.25
C LYS A 22 13.21 -9.42 10.05
N GLN A 23 12.60 -10.04 9.05
CA GLN A 23 12.04 -9.35 7.92
C GLN A 23 10.66 -8.79 8.32
N ILE A 24 10.39 -7.55 7.95
CA ILE A 24 9.15 -6.86 8.30
C ILE A 24 8.55 -6.28 7.04
N SER A 25 7.26 -6.54 6.81
CA SER A 25 6.54 -6.06 5.64
C SER A 25 5.45 -5.07 6.02
N CYS A 26 5.23 -4.06 5.20
CA CYS A 26 4.09 -3.18 5.26
C CYS A 26 3.42 -3.07 3.88
N SER A 27 2.13 -2.76 3.87
CA SER A 27 1.35 -2.57 2.65
C SER A 27 1.06 -1.10 2.42
N LEU A 28 1.27 -0.66 1.18
CA LEU A 28 0.94 0.64 0.67
C LEU A 28 -0.21 0.50 -0.33
N LEU A 29 -1.31 1.20 -0.09
CA LEU A 29 -2.48 1.24 -0.94
C LEU A 29 -2.38 2.45 -1.88
N LEU A 30 -2.45 2.17 -3.18
CA LEU A 30 -2.49 3.16 -4.25
C LEU A 30 -3.87 3.14 -4.89
N LEU A 31 -4.71 4.12 -4.57
CA LEU A 31 -6.05 4.27 -5.14
C LEU A 31 -6.01 5.27 -6.29
N ASN A 32 -6.33 4.83 -7.50
CA ASN A 32 -6.52 5.71 -8.64
C ASN A 32 -7.92 6.33 -8.59
N LYS A 33 -7.97 7.65 -8.36
CA LYS A 33 -9.24 8.40 -8.33
C LYS A 33 -9.65 8.91 -9.71
N SER A 34 -8.74 8.90 -10.68
CA SER A 34 -8.97 9.37 -12.04
C SER A 34 -9.67 8.31 -12.89
N ASP A 35 -10.18 8.76 -14.04
CA ASP A 35 -10.72 7.91 -15.10
C ASP A 35 -9.65 7.47 -16.12
N ASN A 36 -8.38 7.82 -15.88
CA ASN A 36 -7.25 7.46 -16.74
C ASN A 36 -6.46 6.28 -16.15
N TYR A 37 -5.68 5.61 -17.00
CA TYR A 37 -4.67 4.66 -16.53
C TYR A 37 -3.50 5.44 -15.95
N VAL A 38 -2.96 4.98 -14.82
CA VAL A 38 -1.84 5.66 -14.17
C VAL A 38 -0.71 4.67 -13.96
N ALA A 39 0.44 4.94 -14.57
CA ALA A 39 1.66 4.18 -14.31
C ALA A 39 2.33 4.73 -13.06
N PHE A 40 2.86 3.86 -12.22
CA PHE A 40 3.66 4.26 -11.06
C PHE A 40 4.98 3.52 -11.00
N LYS A 41 5.93 4.14 -10.30
CA LYS A 41 7.23 3.57 -9.98
C LYS A 41 7.66 4.01 -8.59
N VAL A 42 8.10 3.04 -7.79
CA VAL A 42 8.62 3.29 -6.45
C VAL A 42 10.14 3.28 -6.48
N LYS A 43 10.74 4.35 -5.96
CA LYS A 43 12.18 4.47 -5.70
C LYS A 43 12.42 4.56 -4.19
N THR A 44 13.61 4.20 -3.74
CA THR A 44 14.01 4.30 -2.33
C THR A 44 15.45 4.79 -2.23
N THR A 45 15.77 5.51 -1.16
CA THR A 45 17.14 5.93 -0.84
C THR A 45 18.04 4.76 -0.42
N ASN A 46 17.47 3.61 -0.04
CA ASN A 46 18.22 2.47 0.47
C ASN A 46 17.74 1.12 -0.12
N PRO A 47 17.98 0.88 -1.42
CA PRO A 47 17.46 -0.30 -2.13
C PRO A 47 18.04 -1.63 -1.62
N LYS A 48 19.14 -1.62 -0.86
CA LYS A 48 19.71 -2.84 -0.27
C LYS A 48 18.87 -3.37 0.88
N ASN A 49 18.25 -2.47 1.64
CA ASN A 49 17.50 -2.81 2.85
C ASN A 49 16.01 -3.05 2.61
N TYR A 50 15.48 -2.74 1.41
CA TYR A 50 14.06 -2.88 1.12
C TYR A 50 13.81 -3.62 -0.19
N CYS A 51 12.81 -4.49 -0.18
CA CYS A 51 12.23 -5.07 -1.38
C CYS A 51 10.82 -4.48 -1.58
N VAL A 52 10.51 -4.02 -2.79
CA VAL A 52 9.20 -3.46 -3.12
C VAL A 52 8.55 -4.31 -4.21
N ARG A 53 7.30 -4.74 -3.98
CA ARG A 53 6.55 -5.57 -4.93
C ARG A 53 5.08 -5.12 -5.04
N PRO A 54 4.60 -4.76 -6.24
CA PRO A 54 5.37 -4.46 -7.45
C PRO A 54 6.20 -3.17 -7.30
N ASN A 55 7.38 -3.11 -7.93
CA ASN A 55 8.20 -1.89 -7.95
C ASN A 55 7.71 -0.84 -8.97
N ALA A 56 7.03 -1.30 -10.02
CA ALA A 56 6.37 -0.50 -11.04
C ALA A 56 5.18 -1.28 -11.59
N ALA A 57 4.05 -0.60 -11.80
CA ALA A 57 2.87 -1.18 -12.43
C ALA A 57 1.96 -0.08 -12.97
N VAL A 58 0.88 -0.48 -13.64
CA VAL A 58 -0.18 0.41 -14.11
C VAL A 58 -1.43 0.14 -13.29
N VAL A 59 -2.02 1.19 -12.72
CA VAL A 59 -3.29 1.14 -11.98
C VAL A 59 -4.40 1.55 -12.93
N SER A 60 -5.39 0.68 -13.08
CA SER A 60 -6.58 0.95 -13.87
C SER A 60 -7.39 2.13 -13.31
N PRO A 61 -8.20 2.81 -14.15
CA PRO A 61 -9.14 3.82 -13.70
C PRO A 61 -9.97 3.34 -12.50
N ARG A 62 -10.21 4.23 -11.53
CA ARG A 62 -11.11 3.97 -10.39
C ARG A 62 -10.79 2.70 -9.58
N SER A 63 -9.55 2.20 -9.67
CA SER A 63 -9.11 0.94 -9.08
C SER A 63 -8.02 1.14 -8.04
N THR A 64 -7.77 0.11 -7.23
CA THR A 64 -6.75 0.12 -6.18
C THR A 64 -5.65 -0.88 -6.49
N CYS A 65 -4.41 -0.50 -6.26
CA CYS A 65 -3.23 -1.37 -6.31
C CYS A 65 -2.60 -1.46 -4.91
N VAL A 66 -2.15 -2.66 -4.53
CA VAL A 66 -1.45 -2.88 -3.27
C VAL A 66 0.04 -3.11 -3.57
N VAL A 67 0.88 -2.30 -2.95
CA VAL A 67 2.34 -2.44 -3.00
C VAL A 67 2.82 -2.92 -1.65
N ILE A 68 3.56 -4.02 -1.64
CA ILE A 68 4.18 -4.58 -0.43
C ILE A 68 5.61 -4.08 -0.37
N VAL A 69 5.96 -3.42 0.73
CA VAL A 69 7.32 -2.98 1.03
C VAL A 69 7.85 -3.83 2.18
N THR A 70 8.92 -4.56 1.91
CA THR A 70 9.52 -5.50 2.85
C THR A 70 10.91 -5.04 3.23
N MET A 71 11.08 -4.67 4.49
CA MET A 71 12.38 -4.37 5.08
C MET A 71 13.13 -5.67 5.39
N GLN A 72 14.35 -5.77 4.86
CA GLN A 72 15.24 -6.90 5.10
C GLN A 72 15.70 -6.94 6.56
N ALA A 73 15.99 -8.15 7.04
CA ALA A 73 16.45 -8.39 8.39
C ALA A 73 17.74 -7.61 8.70
N GLN A 74 17.62 -6.61 9.59
CA GLN A 74 18.75 -5.82 10.05
C GLN A 74 19.50 -6.58 11.14
N THR A 75 20.84 -6.64 11.04
CA THR A 75 21.69 -7.27 12.05
C THR A 75 22.10 -6.32 13.17
N VAL A 76 22.06 -5.02 12.90
CA VAL A 76 22.44 -3.95 13.83
C VAL A 76 21.25 -3.01 14.01
N ALA A 77 20.98 -2.63 15.27
CA ALA A 77 19.95 -1.64 15.56
C ALA A 77 20.45 -0.25 15.13
N PRO A 78 19.66 0.53 14.40
CA PRO A 78 20.02 1.91 14.11
C PRO A 78 20.13 2.72 15.40
N PRO A 79 21.10 3.66 15.49
CA PRO A 79 21.20 4.54 16.65
C PRO A 79 19.87 5.30 16.83
N ASP A 80 19.39 5.33 18.08
CA ASP A 80 18.13 5.95 18.49
C ASP A 80 16.86 5.40 17.82
N MET A 81 16.90 4.21 17.19
CA MET A 81 15.79 3.64 16.42
C MET A 81 15.25 4.60 15.34
N GLN A 82 16.09 5.50 14.82
CA GLN A 82 15.68 6.45 13.79
C GLN A 82 15.91 5.85 12.40
N CYS A 83 14.87 5.90 11.56
CA CYS A 83 14.98 5.65 10.13
C CYS A 83 15.06 6.99 9.39
N LYS A 84 16.06 7.14 8.52
CA LYS A 84 16.18 8.28 7.60
C LYS A 84 15.82 7.91 6.17
N ASP A 85 15.42 6.65 5.95
CA ASP A 85 15.10 6.16 4.63
C ASP A 85 13.79 6.80 4.14
N LYS A 86 13.74 7.03 2.84
CA LYS A 86 12.59 7.62 2.16
C LYS A 86 12.23 6.78 0.95
N PHE A 87 10.94 6.69 0.70
CA PHE A 87 10.40 6.17 -0.55
C PHE A 87 9.87 7.31 -1.39
N LEU A 88 10.12 7.26 -2.69
CA LEU A 88 9.59 8.21 -3.65
C LEU A 88 8.68 7.45 -4.60
N LEU A 89 7.39 7.77 -4.56
CA LEU A 89 6.41 7.28 -5.52
C LEU A 89 6.33 8.29 -6.66
N LEU A 90 6.73 7.85 -7.85
CA LEU A 90 6.52 8.58 -9.09
C LEU A 90 5.29 8.02 -9.78
N ASN A 91 4.42 8.87 -10.28
CA ASN A 91 3.26 8.45 -11.05
C ASN A 91 3.00 9.38 -12.24
N VAL A 92 2.43 8.82 -13.30
CA VAL A 92 2.18 9.52 -14.57
C VAL A 92 0.95 8.94 -15.24
N VAL A 93 0.18 9.79 -15.92
CA VAL A 93 -0.93 9.33 -16.76
C VAL A 93 -0.38 8.48 -17.90
N ALA A 94 -0.86 7.24 -18.00
CA ALA A 94 -0.49 6.28 -19.02
C ALA A 94 -1.58 6.15 -20.09
N SER A 95 -1.19 5.80 -21.30
CA SER A 95 -2.15 5.52 -22.37
C SER A 95 -2.87 4.19 -22.11
N PRO A 96 -4.15 4.06 -22.55
CA PRO A 96 -4.86 2.79 -22.50
C PRO A 96 -4.06 1.69 -23.22
N GLY A 97 -3.90 0.53 -22.57
CA GLY A 97 -3.11 -0.58 -23.10
C GLY A 97 -1.63 -0.58 -22.67
N THR A 98 -1.15 0.45 -21.97
CA THR A 98 0.17 0.43 -21.33
C THR A 98 0.22 -0.72 -20.30
N THR A 99 1.21 -1.59 -20.43
CA THR A 99 1.45 -2.69 -19.49
C THR A 99 2.60 -2.35 -18.55
N ALA A 100 2.76 -3.14 -17.48
CA ALA A 100 3.88 -2.98 -16.55
C ALA A 100 5.26 -3.12 -17.22
N LYS A 101 5.36 -3.77 -18.38
CA LYS A 101 6.61 -3.90 -19.15
C LYS A 101 6.98 -2.62 -19.91
N ASP A 102 5.98 -1.81 -20.24
CA ASP A 102 6.16 -0.55 -20.97
C ASP A 102 6.56 0.60 -20.04
N VAL A 103 6.37 0.41 -18.73
CA VAL A 103 6.73 1.37 -17.68
C VAL A 103 8.26 1.52 -17.60
N ASN A 104 8.78 2.47 -18.39
CA ASN A 104 10.21 2.76 -18.47
C ASN A 104 10.55 4.09 -17.75
N ALA A 105 11.84 4.41 -17.65
CA ALA A 105 12.28 5.65 -17.00
C ALA A 105 11.86 6.92 -17.76
N ASN A 106 11.73 6.84 -19.09
CA ASN A 106 11.38 7.97 -19.95
C ASN A 106 9.95 8.47 -19.68
N MET A 107 9.02 7.58 -19.32
CA MET A 107 7.65 7.96 -18.94
C MET A 107 7.59 8.85 -17.70
N PHE A 108 8.60 8.77 -16.81
CA PHE A 108 8.69 9.59 -15.60
C PHE A 108 9.65 10.77 -15.78
N ASN A 109 9.87 11.20 -17.02
CA ASN A 109 10.73 12.33 -17.32
C ASN A 109 9.90 13.56 -17.68
N GLU A 110 9.93 14.57 -16.81
CA GLU A 110 9.19 15.83 -17.01
C GLU A 110 9.68 16.59 -18.25
N GLU A 111 10.97 16.47 -18.60
CA GLU A 111 11.57 17.15 -19.76
C GLU A 111 11.06 16.60 -21.10
N ALA A 112 10.45 15.41 -21.09
CA ALA A 112 9.76 14.83 -22.23
C ALA A 112 8.30 15.34 -22.39
N GLY A 113 7.88 16.31 -21.56
CA GLY A 113 6.54 16.90 -21.58
C GLY A 113 5.48 16.05 -20.86
N HIS A 114 5.90 15.06 -20.07
CA HIS A 114 5.00 14.26 -19.26
C HIS A 114 4.68 14.97 -17.94
N HIS A 115 3.42 14.94 -17.50
CA HIS A 115 3.03 15.41 -16.18
C HIS A 115 3.30 14.32 -15.14
N VAL A 116 4.46 14.40 -14.49
CA VAL A 116 4.91 13.42 -13.49
C VAL A 116 4.59 13.96 -12.11
N GLU A 117 3.87 13.16 -11.33
CA GLU A 117 3.61 13.47 -9.93
C GLU A 117 4.54 12.66 -9.02
N GLU A 118 5.27 13.38 -8.18
CA GLU A 118 6.14 12.78 -7.17
C GLU A 118 5.52 12.87 -5.78
N ARG A 119 5.59 11.78 -5.02
CA ARG A 119 5.16 11.74 -3.62
C ARG A 119 6.22 11.07 -2.75
N GLU A 120 6.77 11.83 -1.80
CA GLU A 120 7.69 11.32 -0.78
C GLU A 120 6.89 10.65 0.35
N LEU A 121 7.31 9.43 0.71
CA LEU A 121 6.79 8.64 1.82
C LEU A 121 7.92 8.43 2.83
N LYS A 122 7.67 8.80 4.08
CA LYS A 122 8.64 8.65 5.16
C LYS A 122 8.57 7.25 5.74
N VAL A 123 9.73 6.72 6.13
CA VAL A 123 9.82 5.46 6.87
C VAL A 123 9.96 5.79 8.35
N VAL A 124 9.13 5.16 9.18
CA VAL A 124 9.17 5.33 10.63
C VAL A 124 9.31 3.97 11.28
N TYR A 125 10.31 3.82 12.15
CA TYR A 125 10.42 2.64 13.00
C TYR A 125 9.54 2.83 14.23
N VAL A 126 8.68 1.83 14.45
CA VAL A 126 7.80 1.79 15.62
C VAL A 126 8.18 0.59 16.47
N ALA A 127 7.88 0.66 17.77
CA ALA A 127 8.01 -0.51 18.63
C ALA A 127 7.03 -1.59 18.14
N PRO A 128 7.43 -2.88 18.14
CA PRO A 128 6.51 -3.96 17.87
C PRO A 128 5.31 -3.88 18.82
N PRO A 129 4.08 -4.10 18.34
CA PRO A 129 2.90 -4.09 19.20
C PRO A 129 3.11 -5.13 20.31
N ARG A 130 3.17 -4.66 21.57
CA ARG A 130 3.27 -5.55 22.72
C ARG A 130 2.02 -6.41 22.75
N SER A 131 2.15 -7.70 22.48
CA SER A 131 1.04 -8.65 22.54
C SER A 131 0.57 -8.76 24.00
N LEU A 132 -0.51 -8.07 24.33
CA LEU A 132 -1.27 -8.40 25.53
C LEU A 132 -2.12 -9.62 25.19
N SER A 133 -1.58 -10.82 25.49
CA SER A 133 -2.22 -12.15 25.66
C SER A 133 -1.51 -13.28 24.87
N PRO A 134 -1.31 -14.47 25.46
CA PRO A 134 -0.80 -15.65 24.77
C PRO A 134 -1.91 -16.26 23.91
N VAL A 135 -1.94 -15.96 22.62
CA VAL A 135 -2.80 -16.65 21.66
C VAL A 135 -1.90 -17.25 20.58
N ARG A 136 -2.09 -18.56 20.36
CA ARG A 136 -1.29 -19.47 19.51
C ARG A 136 -0.76 -18.79 18.24
N GLU A 137 0.54 -19.01 18.00
CA GLU A 137 1.25 -18.64 16.77
C GLU A 137 0.59 -19.27 15.54
N GLY A 138 -0.35 -18.54 14.94
CA GLY A 138 -0.56 -18.53 13.50
C GLY A 138 0.18 -17.33 12.95
N SER A 139 1.00 -17.52 11.91
CA SER A 139 1.83 -16.49 11.31
C SER A 139 0.98 -15.25 10.95
N GLN A 140 1.44 -14.07 11.34
CA GLN A 140 0.73 -12.78 11.12
C GLN A 140 0.36 -12.54 9.65
N GLU A 141 1.06 -13.20 8.71
CA GLU A 141 0.74 -13.26 7.29
C GLU A 141 -0.62 -13.88 6.98
N GLU A 142 -1.02 -14.96 7.67
CA GLU A 142 -2.33 -15.59 7.49
C GLU A 142 -3.45 -14.70 8.04
N ALA A 143 -3.23 -14.02 9.17
CA ALA A 143 -4.21 -13.07 9.71
C ALA A 143 -4.44 -11.88 8.76
N PHE A 144 -3.37 -11.41 8.11
CA PHE A 144 -3.41 -10.34 7.13
C PHE A 144 -4.11 -10.75 5.83
N LEU A 145 -3.74 -11.91 5.27
CA LEU A 145 -4.39 -12.48 4.09
C LEU A 145 -5.85 -12.84 4.35
N ASN A 146 -6.20 -13.32 5.53
CA ASN A 146 -7.58 -13.62 5.90
C ASN A 146 -8.41 -12.35 6.05
N CYS A 147 -7.86 -11.27 6.62
CA CYS A 147 -8.55 -9.98 6.67
C CYS A 147 -8.80 -9.42 5.26
N TYR A 148 -7.77 -9.42 4.42
CA TYR A 148 -7.86 -8.99 3.03
C TYR A 148 -8.87 -9.84 2.23
N GLN A 149 -8.77 -11.17 2.30
CA GLN A 149 -9.69 -12.06 1.61
C GLN A 149 -11.14 -11.93 2.11
N SER A 150 -11.34 -11.64 3.40
CA SER A 150 -12.70 -11.41 3.95
C SER A 150 -13.34 -10.14 3.39
N ILE A 151 -12.54 -9.11 3.09
CA ILE A 151 -13.03 -7.83 2.54
C ILE A 151 -13.35 -7.96 1.05
N TYR A 152 -12.54 -8.71 0.29
CA TYR A 152 -12.66 -8.78 -1.18
C TYR A 152 -13.45 -9.98 -1.73
N LYS A 153 -13.73 -11.04 -0.94
CA LYS A 153 -14.55 -12.21 -1.38
C LYS A 153 -15.99 -12.22 -0.83
N ALA A 154 -16.39 -11.28 0.01
CA ALA A 154 -17.75 -11.28 0.56
C ALA A 154 -18.80 -10.98 -0.54
N PRO A 155 -19.84 -11.82 -0.72
CA PRO A 155 -20.95 -11.49 -1.61
C PRO A 155 -21.65 -10.24 -1.11
N ARG A 156 -21.87 -9.30 -2.03
CA ARG A 156 -22.40 -7.95 -1.79
C ARG A 156 -23.65 -7.86 -0.91
N ALA A 157 -24.44 -8.93 -0.86
CA ALA A 157 -25.70 -9.02 -0.11
C ALA A 157 -25.54 -9.39 1.37
N SER A 158 -24.33 -9.64 1.88
CA SER A 158 -24.10 -10.10 3.28
C SER A 158 -23.43 -9.07 4.20
N LEU A 159 -23.11 -7.88 3.69
CA LEU A 159 -22.35 -6.85 4.41
C LEU A 159 -23.01 -6.35 5.71
N ASP A 160 -24.31 -6.55 5.93
CA ASP A 160 -24.99 -6.01 7.13
C ASP A 160 -24.99 -6.95 8.35
N LYS A 161 -24.70 -8.25 8.18
CA LYS A 161 -24.72 -9.21 9.32
C LYS A 161 -23.33 -9.68 9.75
N THR A 162 -22.37 -9.81 8.84
CA THR A 162 -20.98 -10.19 9.21
C THR A 162 -20.19 -9.01 9.79
N TYR A 163 -20.53 -7.78 9.42
CA TYR A 163 -19.92 -6.56 9.96
C TYR A 163 -20.11 -6.42 11.48
N LYS A 164 -21.16 -7.05 12.04
CA LYS A 164 -21.44 -7.03 13.48
C LYS A 164 -20.94 -8.25 14.26
N SER A 165 -20.65 -9.39 13.62
CA SER A 165 -20.25 -10.62 14.34
C SER A 165 -18.74 -10.84 14.42
N SER A 166 -17.95 -10.32 13.47
CA SER A 166 -16.47 -10.39 13.51
C SER A 166 -15.83 -9.30 14.38
N CYS A 167 -16.57 -8.22 14.66
CA CYS A 167 -16.08 -7.06 15.41
C CYS A 167 -16.19 -7.22 16.95
N ARG A 168 -15.79 -8.38 17.49
CA ARG A 168 -15.46 -8.50 18.93
C ARG A 168 -13.97 -8.39 19.21
N VAL A 169 -13.13 -8.28 18.19
CA VAL A 169 -11.70 -8.02 18.34
C VAL A 169 -11.42 -6.61 17.83
N ALA A 170 -11.10 -5.73 18.79
CA ALA A 170 -10.68 -4.34 18.65
C ALA A 170 -11.69 -3.36 18.03
N LYS A 171 -12.02 -2.32 18.81
CA LYS A 171 -12.74 -1.11 18.39
C LYS A 171 -11.95 -0.39 17.28
N CYS A 172 -12.12 -0.80 16.02
CA CYS A 172 -11.71 -0.01 14.87
C CYS A 172 -12.85 0.92 14.50
N GLN A 173 -12.76 2.16 14.94
CA GLN A 173 -13.71 3.21 14.62
C GLN A 173 -13.37 3.78 13.23
N PHE A 174 -14.09 3.33 12.20
CA PHE A 174 -13.98 3.88 10.84
C PHE A 174 -15.00 5.01 10.64
N PRO A 175 -14.58 6.23 10.24
CA PRO A 175 -15.50 7.28 9.85
C PRO A 175 -15.90 7.14 8.37
N GLY A 176 -17.20 7.24 8.09
CA GLY A 176 -17.72 7.80 6.83
C GLY A 176 -17.83 6.87 5.62
N ARG A 177 -19.07 6.44 5.33
CA ARG A 177 -19.55 5.75 4.12
C ARG A 177 -19.21 6.47 2.80
N VAL A 178 -18.92 5.70 1.74
CA VAL A 178 -19.40 5.99 0.36
C VAL A 178 -19.66 4.65 -0.37
N PRO A 179 -20.80 4.45 -1.05
CA PRO A 179 -21.16 3.18 -1.69
C PRO A 179 -20.58 3.09 -3.11
N LEU A 180 -19.94 1.98 -3.47
CA LEU A 180 -19.60 1.68 -4.87
C LEU A 180 -20.62 0.70 -5.45
N ILE A 181 -21.34 1.19 -6.46
CA ILE A 181 -22.17 0.45 -7.42
C ILE A 181 -21.21 -0.29 -8.38
N LEU A 182 -21.35 -1.61 -8.52
CA LEU A 182 -20.71 -2.45 -9.56
C LEU A 182 -21.89 -2.90 -10.39
N ASN A 183 -21.92 -2.44 -11.63
CA ASN A 183 -22.57 -3.18 -12.69
C ASN A 183 -21.62 -4.32 -13.09
N LEU A 184 -22.04 -5.54 -12.81
CA LEU A 184 -21.47 -6.75 -13.43
C LEU A 184 -22.18 -6.92 -14.78
N ALA A 185 -21.46 -6.71 -15.88
CA ALA A 185 -21.92 -7.16 -17.19
C ALA A 185 -21.44 -8.61 -17.41
N LYS A 186 -22.36 -9.39 -17.99
CA LYS A 186 -22.35 -10.84 -18.22
C LYS A 186 -21.21 -11.34 -19.09
#